data_AF-A0A7M1B838-F1
#
_entry.id   AF-A0A7M1B838-F1
#
_cell.length_a   1.000
_cell.length_b   1.000
_cell.length_c   1.000
_cell.angle_alpha   90.00
_cell.angle_beta   90.00
_cell.angle_gamma   90.00
#
_symmetry.space_group_name_H-M   'P 1'
#
loop_
_entity.id
_entity.type
_entity.pdbx_description
1 polymer ?
#
loop_
_entity_poly.entity_id
_entity_poly.type
_entity_poly.pdbx_seq_one_letter_code
_entity_poly.pdbx_strand_id
1 'polypeptide(L)' 'MKKIKSGDYTLEEIAKILGITRERVRQIETQALKKLKSPNIGRKLKDYISGEL' A
#
# COMPACT_ATOMS: atom_id res chain seq x y z
N MET A 1 12.14 9.97 -11.76
CA MET A 1 11.24 8.96 -11.17
C MET A 1 10.18 8.59 -12.21
N LYS A 2 9.96 7.30 -12.48
CA LYS A 2 8.90 6.86 -13.42
C LYS A 2 7.53 7.25 -12.83
N LYS A 3 6.68 7.93 -13.61
CA LYS A 3 5.32 8.29 -13.19
C LYS A 3 4.44 7.03 -13.16
N ILE A 4 3.92 6.69 -11.98
CA ILE A 4 2.85 5.69 -11.83
C ILE A 4 1.53 6.40 -12.18
N LYS A 5 0.73 5.81 -13.08
CA LYS A 5 -0.60 6.33 -13.41
C LYS A 5 -1.56 6.01 -12.24
N SER A 6 -2.67 6.72 -12.12
CA SER A 6 -3.69 6.39 -11.11
C SER A 6 -4.52 5.21 -11.62
N GLY A 7 -4.60 4.14 -10.82
CA GLY A 7 -5.30 2.89 -11.16
C GLY A 7 -4.76 1.72 -10.33
N ASP A 8 -5.44 0.58 -10.39
CA ASP A 8 -4.96 -0.64 -9.76
C ASP A 8 -3.79 -1.23 -10.54
N TYR A 9 -2.80 -1.73 -9.81
CA TYR A 9 -1.65 -2.41 -10.37
C TYR A 9 -1.41 -3.72 -9.65
N THR A 10 -0.99 -4.73 -10.40
CA THR A 10 -0.47 -5.96 -9.84
C THR A 10 0.92 -5.75 -9.23
N LEU A 11 1.32 -6.62 -8.30
CA LEU A 11 2.68 -6.58 -7.72
C LEU A 11 3.78 -6.70 -8.79
N GLU A 12 3.50 -7.40 -9.89
CA GLU A 12 4.43 -7.59 -11.01
C GLU A 12 4.60 -6.30 -11.82
N GLU A 13 3.52 -5.59 -12.10
CA GLU A 13 3.57 -4.29 -12.79
C GLU A 13 4.31 -3.25 -11.95
N ILE A 14 4.02 -3.20 -10.65
CA ILE A 14 4.72 -2.31 -9.71
C ILE A 14 6.22 -2.65 -9.67
N ALA A 15 6.57 -3.93 -9.61
CA ALA A 15 7.95 -4.39 -9.62
C ALA A 15 8.71 -3.91 -10.88
N LYS A 16 8.09 -4.06 -12.05
CA LYS A 16 8.64 -3.58 -13.34
C LYS A 16 8.79 -2.05 -13.40
N ILE A 17 7.81 -1.32 -12.86
CA ILE A 17 7.86 0.15 -12.82
C ILE A 17 8.98 0.62 -11.88
N LEU A 18 9.08 0.03 -10.69
CA LEU A 18 10.04 0.42 -9.66
C LEU A 18 11.45 -0.15 -9.88
N GLY A 19 11.62 -1.13 -10.78
CA GLY A 19 12.92 -1.77 -11.03
C GLY A 19 13.38 -2.64 -9.86
N ILE A 20 12.44 -3.25 -9.13
CA ILE A 20 12.70 -4.14 -8.00
C ILE A 20 11.99 -5.48 -8.22
N THR A 21 12.23 -6.46 -7.36
CA THR A 21 11.57 -7.76 -7.45
C THR A 21 10.11 -7.70 -6.97
N ARG A 22 9.24 -8.56 -7.52
CA ARG A 22 7.86 -8.75 -7.04
C ARG A 22 7.79 -9.04 -5.54
N GLU A 23 8.71 -9.85 -5.04
CA GLU A 23 8.78 -10.17 -3.61
C GLU A 23 9.11 -8.94 -2.76
N ARG A 24 9.98 -8.04 -3.25
CA ARG A 24 10.26 -6.79 -2.56
C ARG A 24 9.02 -5.90 -2.46
N VAL A 25 8.20 -5.83 -3.52
CA VAL A 25 6.91 -5.12 -3.49
C VAL A 25 5.97 -5.75 -2.45
N ARG A 26 5.86 -7.08 -2.44
CA ARG A 26 5.03 -7.83 -1.46
C ARG A 26 5.45 -7.58 -0.01
N GLN A 27 6.75 -7.51 0.25
CA GLN A 27 7.28 -7.20 1.59
C GLN A 27 6.91 -5.77 2.02
N ILE A 28 7.05 -4.80 1.12
CA ILE A 28 6.69 -3.40 1.39
C ILE A 28 5.18 -3.29 1.66
N GLU A 29 4.34 -3.95 0.87
CA GLU A 29 2.89 -4.02 1.08
C GLU A 29 2.56 -4.57 2.47
N THR A 30 3.13 -5.73 2.82
CA THR A 30 2.93 -6.35 4.13
C THR A 30 3.35 -5.41 5.27
N GLN A 31 4.49 -4.75 5.12
CA GLN A 31 4.99 -3.80 6.12
C GLN A 31 4.10 -2.56 6.23
N ALA A 32 3.62 -2.03 5.11
CA ALA A 32 2.71 -0.89 5.08
C ALA A 32 1.38 -1.22 5.74
N LEU A 33 0.76 -2.36 5.39
CA LEU A 33 -0.47 -2.84 6.02
C LEU A 33 -0.31 -3.00 7.54
N LYS A 34 0.83 -3.54 8.00
CA LYS A 34 1.14 -3.65 9.44
C LYS A 34 1.20 -2.27 10.11
N LYS A 35 1.82 -1.27 9.46
CA LYS A 35 1.87 0.11 9.97
C LYS A 35 0.48 0.74 10.04
N LEU A 36 -0.33 0.60 8.99
CA LEU A 36 -1.69 1.14 8.92
C LEU A 36 -2.61 0.54 10.00
N LYS A 37 -2.41 -0.74 10.37
CA LYS A 37 -3.13 -1.40 11.47
C LYS A 37 -2.71 -0.95 12.87
N SER A 38 -1.55 -0.29 13.02
CA SER A 38 -1.09 0.16 14.34
C SER A 38 -2.00 1.27 14.89
N PRO A 39 -2.30 1.30 16.20
CA PRO A 39 -3.29 2.24 16.76
C PRO A 39 -2.91 3.71 16.57
N ASN A 40 -1.61 4.03 16.56
CA ASN A 40 -1.14 5.41 16.38
C ASN A 40 -1.41 5.95 14.97
N ILE A 41 -1.36 5.09 13.95
CA ILE A 41 -1.57 5.46 12.54
C ILE A 41 -3.03 5.20 12.13
N GLY A 42 -3.56 4.03 12.50
CA GLY A 42 -4.88 3.54 12.13
C GLY A 42 -6.03 4.27 12.80
N ARG A 43 -5.84 4.98 13.93
CA ARG A 43 -6.92 5.80 14.54
C ARG A 43 -7.53 6.79 13.56
N LYS A 44 -6.72 7.45 12.72
CA LYS A 44 -7.20 8.40 11.71
C LYS A 44 -7.93 7.73 10.54
N LEU A 45 -7.72 6.43 10.37
CA LEU A 45 -8.32 5.63 9.30
C LEU A 45 -9.55 4.86 9.77
N LYS A 46 -9.80 4.77 11.09
CA LYS A 46 -10.94 4.06 11.66
C LYS A 46 -12.27 4.61 11.16
N ASP A 47 -12.41 5.93 11.10
CA ASP A 47 -13.64 6.61 10.69
C ASP A 47 -14.04 6.26 9.24
N TYR A 48 -13.05 5.97 8.38
CA TYR A 48 -13.29 5.53 6.99
C TYR A 48 -13.70 4.06 6.89
N ILE A 49 -13.48 3.27 7.95
CA ILE A 49 -13.78 1.83 7.99
C ILE A 49 -15.09 1.56 8.74
N SER A 50 -15.46 2.41 9.72
CA SER A 50 -16.69 2.25 10.51
C SER A 50 -17.97 2.66 9.77
N GLY A 51 -17.87 3.36 8.63
CA GLY A 51 -19.03 3.73 7.81
C GLY A 51 -19.99 4.71 8.47
N GLU A 52 -19.61 5.33 9.58
CA GLU A 52 -20.35 6.42 10.24
C GLU A 52 -19.96 7.75 9.60
N LEU A 53 -20.53 8.03 8.43
CA LEU A 53 -20.63 9.35 7.81
C LEU A 53 -22.10 9.66 7.51
#